data_AF-A0A6M2DEK5-F1
#
_entry.id   AF-A0A6M2DEK5-F1
#
_cell.length_a   1.000
_cell.length_b   1.000
_cell.length_c   1.000
_cell.angle_alpha   90.00
_cell.angle_beta   90.00
_cell.angle_gamma   90.00
#
_symmetry.space_group_name_H-M   'P 1'
#
loop_
_entity.id
_entity.type
_entity.pdbx_description
1 polymer ?
#
loop_
_entity_poly.entity_id
_entity_poly.type
_entity_poly.pdbx_seq_one_letter_code
_entity_poly.pdbx_strand_id
1 'polypeptide(L)'
;MYKILEYLKSHEDAWPFIDPVEEEYAPNYYTIIRRPMDLQRMEDKLDAGKYSKFSEFKGDFQLLVNNCKLYNGQDNEYTEMVDNLQQAFIKATNRFLDQSSSDEETDFPIIPVAPTATRGRPKTKETVVVKQKPTKGSSKPLKPVKVEPVSPPSKKRKHIQSWWEVPSIAHFCFLFRQAFDLLEFDIEDLELSLLDDSEEDGPEQLLPVLIAKLLNGCLPTEDISTHNYQMYLRRLFRAKCEEQNRHNPFNSDIDFKFLPLRSKVEALYALCDFRLEAEDVLDLIKDIDSDKLRVEPLGYDKNGSSYWYFYGTRLYREDHPKSKPK
;
A
#
# COMPACT_ATOMS: atom_id res chain seq x y z
N MET A 1 -4.75 0.00 24.34
CA MET A 1 -3.67 -0.14 23.33
C MET A 1 -4.23 -0.72 22.03
N TYR A 2 -4.66 -1.99 21.94
CA TYR A 2 -5.21 -2.58 20.69
C TYR A 2 -6.19 -1.68 19.91
N LYS A 3 -7.29 -1.21 20.53
CA LYS A 3 -8.26 -0.30 19.91
C LYS A 3 -7.67 1.00 19.34
N ILE A 4 -6.56 1.49 19.89
CA ILE A 4 -5.82 2.66 19.40
C ILE A 4 -5.03 2.27 18.14
N LEU A 5 -4.33 1.14 18.19
CA LEU A 5 -3.52 0.65 17.06
C LEU A 5 -4.39 0.24 15.87
N GLU A 6 -5.53 -0.42 16.11
CA GLU A 6 -6.54 -0.76 15.11
C GLU A 6 -7.10 0.50 14.43
N TYR A 7 -7.47 1.51 15.22
CA TYR A 7 -7.95 2.80 14.70
C TYR A 7 -6.87 3.50 13.84
N LEU A 8 -5.60 3.48 14.28
CA LEU A 8 -4.49 4.04 13.51
C LEU A 8 -4.26 3.27 12.20
N LYS A 9 -4.19 1.93 12.22
CA LYS A 9 -4.07 1.08 11.02
C LYS A 9 -5.32 1.11 10.11
N SER A 10 -6.36 1.89 10.48
CA SER A 10 -7.55 2.17 9.66
C SER A 10 -7.65 3.64 9.18
N HIS A 11 -6.71 4.50 9.54
CA HIS A 11 -6.65 5.89 9.09
C HIS A 11 -6.11 5.95 7.64
N GLU A 12 -6.63 6.88 6.83
CA GLU A 12 -6.22 7.01 5.41
C GLU A 12 -4.71 7.28 5.27
N ASP A 13 -4.20 8.25 6.01
CA ASP A 13 -2.76 8.58 6.07
C ASP A 13 -1.85 7.51 6.70
N ALA A 14 -2.37 6.37 7.16
CA ALA A 14 -1.56 5.38 7.88
C ALA A 14 -0.65 4.54 6.99
N TRP A 15 -0.98 4.39 5.70
CA TRP A 15 -0.36 3.38 4.83
C TRP A 15 1.18 3.40 4.75
N PRO A 16 1.90 4.55 4.76
CA PRO A 16 3.37 4.57 4.72
C PRO A 16 4.03 4.09 6.02
N PHE A 17 3.22 3.93 7.08
CA PHE A 17 3.66 3.66 8.44
C PHE A 17 3.17 2.31 8.96
N ILE A 18 2.41 1.53 8.17
CA ILE A 18 1.92 0.22 8.57
C ILE A 18 3.09 -0.75 8.74
N ASP A 19 3.90 -0.90 7.69
CA ASP A 19 4.97 -1.89 7.59
C ASP A 19 6.36 -1.22 7.65
N PRO A 20 7.46 -1.98 7.86
CA PRO A 20 8.81 -1.43 7.89
C PRO A 20 9.24 -0.76 6.58
N VAL A 21 9.81 0.45 6.67
CA VAL A 21 10.32 1.19 5.51
C VAL A 21 11.43 0.41 4.77
N GLU A 22 11.30 0.29 3.45
CA GLU A 22 12.28 -0.35 2.57
C GLU A 22 13.25 0.68 1.97
N GLU A 23 14.55 0.36 1.87
CA GLU A 23 15.55 1.33 1.38
C GLU A 23 15.48 1.62 -0.13
N GLU A 24 14.65 0.87 -0.88
CA GLU A 24 14.35 1.16 -2.29
C GLU A 24 13.48 2.42 -2.43
N TYR A 25 12.46 2.56 -1.57
CA TYR A 25 11.62 3.77 -1.52
C TYR A 25 12.25 4.88 -0.65
N ALA A 26 13.10 4.51 0.31
CA ALA A 26 13.80 5.45 1.18
C ALA A 26 15.33 5.23 1.15
N PRO A 27 16.04 5.75 0.12
CA PRO A 27 17.48 5.58 -0.04
C PRO A 27 18.29 5.95 1.21
N ASN A 28 19.07 5.00 1.72
CA ASN A 28 19.93 5.12 2.91
C ASN A 28 19.16 5.28 4.25
N TYR A 29 17.87 4.97 4.31
CA TYR A 29 17.02 5.15 5.51
C TYR A 29 17.65 4.60 6.80
N TYR A 30 18.17 3.36 6.81
CA TYR A 30 18.76 2.76 8.02
C TYR A 30 20.16 3.30 8.37
N THR A 31 20.77 4.08 7.46
CA THR A 31 21.99 4.87 7.77
C THR A 31 21.66 6.13 8.57
N ILE A 32 20.46 6.69 8.39
CA ILE A 32 19.99 7.89 9.08
C ILE A 32 19.19 7.50 10.33
N ILE A 33 18.16 6.67 10.15
CA ILE A 33 17.21 6.22 11.16
C ILE A 33 17.76 4.99 11.91
N ARG A 34 18.43 5.25 13.02
CA ARG A 34 19.09 4.21 13.86
C ARG A 34 18.13 3.34 14.68
N ARG A 35 16.86 3.75 14.82
CA ARG A 35 15.83 3.04 15.59
C ARG A 35 14.49 3.10 14.84
N PRO A 36 14.33 2.35 13.74
CA PRO A 36 13.10 2.32 12.97
C PRO A 36 11.92 1.81 13.80
N MET A 37 10.72 2.29 13.46
CA MET A 37 9.46 1.91 14.10
C MET A 37 8.30 2.15 13.13
N ASP A 38 7.32 1.26 13.18
CA ASP A 38 6.19 1.11 12.27
C ASP A 38 5.03 0.45 13.03
N LEU A 39 3.80 0.57 12.53
CA LEU A 39 2.60 0.10 13.25
C LEU A 39 2.52 -1.43 13.35
N GLN A 40 3.19 -2.18 12.47
CA GLN A 40 3.30 -3.64 12.56
C GLN A 40 4.26 -4.05 13.69
N ARG A 41 5.46 -3.45 13.79
CA ARG A 41 6.34 -3.66 14.96
C ARG A 41 5.70 -3.21 16.27
N MET A 42 4.82 -2.20 16.25
CA MET A 42 3.99 -1.86 17.42
C MET A 42 2.92 -2.92 17.74
N GLU A 43 2.38 -3.62 16.74
CA GLU A 43 1.44 -4.74 16.93
C GLU A 43 2.18 -5.96 17.51
N ASP A 44 3.27 -6.38 16.87
CA ASP A 44 4.15 -7.47 17.31
C ASP A 44 4.64 -7.28 18.75
N LYS A 45 4.99 -6.04 19.13
CA LYS A 45 5.39 -5.71 20.50
C LYS A 45 4.23 -5.74 21.49
N LEU A 46 3.02 -5.41 21.06
CA LEU A 46 1.83 -5.45 21.90
C LEU A 46 1.38 -6.90 22.15
N ASP A 47 1.32 -7.72 21.09
CA ASP A 47 1.05 -9.16 21.15
C ASP A 47 2.08 -9.91 22.00
N ALA A 48 3.37 -9.61 21.82
CA ALA A 48 4.46 -10.20 22.61
C ALA A 48 4.59 -9.62 24.03
N GLY A 49 3.61 -8.83 24.50
CA GLY A 49 3.54 -8.29 25.87
C GLY A 49 4.66 -7.33 26.24
N LYS A 50 5.25 -6.62 25.26
CA LYS A 50 6.43 -5.75 25.45
C LYS A 50 6.08 -4.33 25.92
N TYR A 51 4.81 -3.96 25.93
CA TYR A 51 4.32 -2.72 26.54
C TYR A 51 3.69 -3.04 27.90
N SER A 52 4.46 -2.81 28.97
CA SER A 52 3.96 -2.88 30.35
C SER A 52 3.18 -1.60 30.74
N LYS A 53 3.42 -0.49 30.02
CA LYS A 53 2.77 0.81 30.27
C LYS A 53 2.40 1.50 28.96
N PHE A 54 1.28 2.23 28.95
CA PHE A 54 0.89 3.04 27.78
C PHE A 54 1.94 4.08 27.38
N SER A 55 2.75 4.58 28.33
CA SER A 55 3.88 5.47 28.06
C SER A 55 4.92 4.87 27.12
N GLU A 56 5.08 3.55 27.10
CA GLU A 56 6.03 2.83 26.25
C GLU A 56 5.48 2.69 24.82
N PHE A 57 4.19 2.38 24.69
CA PHE A 57 3.45 2.37 23.42
C PHE A 57 3.41 3.77 22.78
N LYS A 58 3.12 4.81 23.57
CA LYS A 58 3.20 6.22 23.13
C LYS A 58 4.63 6.63 22.76
N GLY A 59 5.64 6.11 23.47
CA GLY A 59 7.05 6.36 23.17
C GLY A 59 7.48 5.83 21.81
N ASP A 60 7.05 4.62 21.45
CA ASP A 60 7.29 4.05 20.11
C ASP A 60 6.50 4.76 19.00
N PHE A 61 5.25 5.17 19.25
CA PHE A 61 4.51 5.98 18.28
C PHE A 61 5.19 7.34 18.03
N GLN A 62 5.69 8.01 19.09
CA GLN A 62 6.46 9.24 18.92
C GLN A 62 7.79 9.00 18.21
N LEU A 63 8.41 7.82 18.37
CA LEU A 63 9.60 7.43 17.61
C LEU A 63 9.30 7.28 16.11
N LEU A 64 8.18 6.65 15.74
CA LEU A 64 7.68 6.57 14.36
C LEU A 64 7.49 7.98 13.76
N VAL A 65 6.76 8.86 14.45
CA VAL A 65 6.56 10.28 14.05
C VAL A 65 7.89 11.00 13.87
N ASN A 66 8.79 10.91 14.86
CA ASN A 66 10.08 11.59 14.82
C ASN A 66 11.00 11.06 13.71
N ASN A 67 10.98 9.74 13.44
CA ASN A 67 11.77 9.13 12.38
C ASN A 67 11.31 9.63 11.00
N CYS A 68 10.00 9.73 10.76
CA CYS A 68 9.44 10.27 9.53
C CYS A 68 9.97 11.70 9.29
N LYS A 69 9.76 12.62 10.24
CA LYS A 69 10.18 14.02 10.08
C LYS A 69 11.70 14.20 9.97
N LEU A 70 12.48 13.37 10.65
CA LEU A 70 13.94 13.39 10.58
C LEU A 70 14.49 12.96 9.20
N TYR A 71 13.81 12.02 8.53
CA TYR A 71 14.21 11.57 7.20
C TYR A 71 13.64 12.45 6.07
N ASN A 72 12.36 12.81 6.16
CA ASN A 72 11.63 13.50 5.10
C ASN A 72 11.70 15.03 5.14
N GLY A 73 12.05 15.63 6.28
CA GLY A 73 11.98 17.08 6.47
C GLY A 73 10.56 17.58 6.78
N GLN A 74 10.43 18.90 6.99
CA GLN A 74 9.18 19.50 7.48
C GLN A 74 8.13 19.76 6.38
N ASP A 75 8.60 20.01 5.15
CA ASP A 75 7.75 20.38 4.00
C ASP A 75 7.65 19.18 3.03
N ASN A 76 7.04 18.08 3.49
CA ASN A 76 6.94 16.81 2.75
C ASN A 76 5.63 16.08 3.05
N GLU A 77 5.07 15.37 2.06
CA GLU A 77 3.79 14.65 2.15
C GLU A 77 3.74 13.66 3.32
N TYR A 78 4.78 12.84 3.53
CA TYR A 78 4.83 11.89 4.64
C TYR A 78 4.89 12.58 6.01
N THR A 79 5.40 13.81 6.07
CA THR A 79 5.40 14.60 7.31
C THR A 79 4.01 15.18 7.62
N GLU A 80 3.23 15.59 6.61
CA GLU A 80 1.82 15.98 6.80
C GLU A 80 0.98 14.77 7.21
N MET A 81 1.12 13.64 6.51
CA MET A 81 0.43 12.39 6.81
C MET A 81 0.73 11.89 8.23
N VAL A 82 1.99 11.95 8.69
CA VAL A 82 2.34 11.52 10.05
C VAL A 82 1.84 12.49 11.14
N ASP A 83 1.65 13.77 10.82
CA ASP A 83 1.01 14.74 11.71
C ASP A 83 -0.50 14.51 11.82
N ASN A 84 -1.19 14.23 10.71
CA ASN A 84 -2.60 13.79 10.73
C ASN A 84 -2.76 12.51 11.55
N LEU A 85 -1.88 11.53 11.36
CA LEU A 85 -1.85 10.29 12.14
C LEU A 85 -1.54 10.55 13.64
N GLN A 86 -0.72 11.56 13.96
CA GLN A 86 -0.51 12.00 15.34
C GLN A 86 -1.77 12.65 15.95
N GLN A 87 -2.55 13.42 15.19
CA GLN A 87 -3.87 13.89 15.64
C GLN A 87 -4.85 12.72 15.82
N ALA A 88 -4.82 11.70 14.96
CA ALA A 88 -5.59 10.48 15.11
C ALA A 88 -5.20 9.69 16.38
N PHE A 89 -3.91 9.61 16.71
CA PHE A 89 -3.41 8.99 17.94
C PHE A 89 -3.97 9.68 19.19
N ILE A 90 -4.00 11.02 19.20
CA ILE A 90 -4.55 11.81 20.33
C ILE A 90 -6.06 11.55 20.47
N LYS A 91 -6.82 11.65 19.38
CA LYS A 91 -8.27 11.36 19.35
C LYS A 91 -8.57 9.95 19.88
N ALA A 92 -7.82 8.95 19.43
CA ALA A 92 -7.96 7.56 19.85
C ALA A 92 -7.54 7.31 21.30
N THR A 93 -6.48 7.97 21.77
CA THR A 93 -6.00 7.90 23.15
C THR A 93 -7.10 8.36 24.10
N ASN A 94 -7.62 9.58 23.89
CA ASN A 94 -8.65 10.14 24.75
C ASN A 94 -9.92 9.27 24.69
N ARG A 95 -10.36 8.89 23.48
CA ARG A 95 -11.56 8.04 23.29
C ARG A 95 -11.46 6.68 23.99
N PHE A 96 -10.30 6.03 23.97
CA PHE A 96 -10.16 4.63 24.42
C PHE A 96 -9.43 4.44 25.74
N LEU A 97 -8.89 5.49 26.37
CA LEU A 97 -8.30 5.45 27.71
C LEU A 97 -9.06 6.32 28.72
N ASP A 98 -9.51 7.53 28.37
CA ASP A 98 -10.22 8.39 29.34
C ASP A 98 -11.62 7.81 29.67
N GLN A 99 -12.19 7.01 28.76
CA GLN A 99 -13.35 6.15 29.04
C GLN A 99 -13.08 5.01 30.06
N SER A 100 -11.88 4.93 30.65
CA SER A 100 -11.58 4.08 31.81
C SER A 100 -11.30 4.87 33.10
N SER A 101 -11.57 6.19 33.11
CA SER A 101 -11.50 7.05 34.31
C SER A 101 -12.85 7.56 34.81
N SER A 102 -13.96 7.06 34.25
CA SER A 102 -15.32 7.33 34.72
C SER A 102 -16.14 6.04 34.76
N ASP A 103 -16.96 5.97 35.81
CA ASP A 103 -18.06 5.04 36.08
C ASP A 103 -17.72 3.65 36.69
N GLU A 104 -18.27 3.46 37.91
CA GLU A 104 -18.49 2.25 38.71
C GLU A 104 -17.29 1.44 39.29
N GLU A 105 -17.18 1.51 40.62
CA GLU A 105 -16.48 0.52 41.45
C GLU A 105 -17.21 -0.84 41.40
N THR A 106 -16.48 -1.94 41.22
CA THR A 106 -16.97 -3.29 41.59
C THR A 106 -15.90 -4.08 42.32
N ASP A 107 -16.20 -4.43 43.58
CA ASP A 107 -15.32 -5.16 44.49
C ASP A 107 -15.11 -6.62 44.04
N PHE A 108 -13.84 -7.03 43.91
CA PHE A 108 -13.44 -8.42 43.89
C PHE A 108 -12.14 -8.62 44.72
N PRO A 109 -12.14 -9.48 45.75
CA PRO A 109 -11.13 -9.46 46.79
C PRO A 109 -9.78 -10.10 46.41
N ILE A 110 -8.71 -9.54 46.98
CA ILE A 110 -7.33 -10.00 46.81
C ILE A 110 -7.06 -11.27 47.62
N ILE A 111 -6.53 -12.32 46.98
CA ILE A 111 -5.95 -13.50 47.66
C ILE A 111 -4.42 -13.36 47.71
N PRO A 112 -3.78 -13.22 48.89
CA PRO A 112 -2.33 -13.07 49.00
C PRO A 112 -1.62 -14.43 49.17
N VAL A 113 -0.59 -14.70 48.35
CA VAL A 113 0.32 -15.85 48.55
C VAL A 113 1.78 -15.48 48.26
N ALA A 114 2.60 -15.44 49.31
CA ALA A 114 4.07 -15.44 49.28
C ALA A 114 4.61 -15.69 50.70
N PRO A 115 5.89 -16.07 50.88
CA PRO A 115 6.68 -17.01 50.10
C PRO A 115 7.34 -18.08 51.00
N THR A 116 7.91 -19.14 50.42
CA THR A 116 8.86 -20.03 51.12
C THR A 116 10.11 -20.27 50.29
N ALA A 117 11.26 -20.36 50.97
CA ALA A 117 12.56 -20.56 50.34
C ALA A 117 13.43 -21.47 51.23
N THR A 118 14.07 -22.48 50.63
CA THR A 118 15.06 -23.30 51.34
C THR A 118 16.24 -23.67 50.44
N ARG A 119 17.44 -23.57 51.02
CA ARG A 119 18.72 -23.86 50.36
C ARG A 119 18.91 -25.37 50.09
N GLY A 120 19.67 -25.70 49.04
CA GLY A 120 20.24 -27.04 48.87
C GLY A 120 21.38 -27.07 47.84
N ARG A 121 22.64 -27.07 48.29
CA ARG A 121 23.81 -27.29 47.42
C ARG A 121 25.03 -27.77 48.20
N PRO A 122 25.68 -28.87 47.76
CA PRO A 122 27.14 -28.99 47.82
C PRO A 122 27.81 -28.77 46.45
N LYS A 123 29.14 -28.67 46.45
CA LYS A 123 29.99 -28.75 45.24
C LYS A 123 30.98 -29.90 45.43
N THR A 124 31.34 -30.56 44.35
CA THR A 124 32.65 -31.21 44.16
C THR A 124 33.18 -30.84 42.77
N LYS A 125 34.49 -30.97 42.55
CA LYS A 125 35.22 -30.67 41.31
C LYS A 125 36.07 -31.88 40.94
N GLU A 126 36.35 -32.12 39.66
CA GLU A 126 37.68 -32.57 39.20
C GLU A 126 37.84 -32.48 37.67
N THR A 127 39.07 -32.69 37.17
CA THR A 127 39.58 -32.36 35.82
C THR A 127 40.84 -33.19 35.50
N VAL A 128 41.34 -33.38 34.27
CA VAL A 128 41.11 -32.64 33.00
C VAL A 128 40.41 -33.51 31.92
N VAL A 129 40.92 -34.04 30.79
CA VAL A 129 42.24 -34.02 30.10
C VAL A 129 42.02 -33.91 28.56
N VAL A 130 42.97 -33.30 27.86
CA VAL A 130 42.95 -32.97 26.41
C VAL A 130 43.31 -34.16 25.51
N LYS A 131 42.65 -34.30 24.35
CA LYS A 131 43.30 -34.63 23.05
C LYS A 131 42.44 -34.31 21.81
N GLN A 132 43.00 -34.47 20.62
CA GLN A 132 42.69 -33.69 19.41
C GLN A 132 41.93 -34.43 18.29
N LYS A 133 41.46 -33.63 17.31
CA LYS A 133 40.89 -33.94 15.98
C LYS A 133 41.59 -35.12 15.25
N PRO A 134 40.87 -35.86 14.37
CA PRO A 134 40.79 -35.41 12.98
C PRO A 134 39.41 -35.51 12.26
N THR A 135 39.39 -34.80 11.14
CA THR A 135 38.36 -34.47 10.14
C THR A 135 37.53 -35.60 9.49
N LYS A 136 36.23 -35.34 9.24
CA LYS A 136 35.49 -35.32 7.94
C LYS A 136 34.03 -35.82 8.09
N GLY A 137 33.10 -35.23 7.32
CA GLY A 137 31.81 -35.88 7.00
C GLY A 137 30.52 -35.08 7.25
N SER A 138 29.86 -34.70 6.15
CA SER A 138 28.40 -34.52 5.95
C SER A 138 27.59 -33.39 6.62
N SER A 139 26.56 -32.99 5.86
CA SER A 139 25.25 -32.42 6.26
C SER A 139 25.16 -31.44 7.44
N LYS A 140 25.07 -30.14 7.14
CA LYS A 140 24.29 -29.19 7.97
C LYS A 140 22.79 -29.39 7.66
N PRO A 141 21.88 -29.37 8.65
CA PRO A 141 20.45 -29.33 8.37
C PRO A 141 20.05 -27.97 7.78
N LEU A 142 19.10 -27.98 6.85
CA LEU A 142 18.40 -26.79 6.38
C LEU A 142 17.64 -26.15 7.56
N LYS A 143 17.70 -24.83 7.68
CA LYS A 143 16.78 -24.10 8.56
C LYS A 143 15.41 -24.03 7.86
N PRO A 144 14.29 -24.11 8.59
CA PRO A 144 12.98 -23.86 7.98
C PRO A 144 12.93 -22.43 7.45
N VAL A 145 12.42 -22.28 6.22
CA VAL A 145 12.06 -20.96 5.67
C VAL A 145 10.94 -20.39 6.52
N LYS A 146 11.11 -19.16 7.01
CA LYS A 146 9.96 -18.38 7.49
C LYS A 146 9.20 -17.91 6.25
N VAL A 147 7.96 -18.38 6.11
CA VAL A 147 6.98 -17.70 5.25
C VAL A 147 6.61 -16.41 5.96
N GLU A 148 6.72 -15.27 5.29
CA GLU A 148 6.27 -13.99 5.82
C GLU A 148 4.74 -13.87 5.68
N PRO A 149 4.05 -13.24 6.64
CA PRO A 149 2.59 -13.17 6.64
C PRO A 149 2.11 -12.14 5.60
N VAL A 150 1.86 -12.61 4.37
CA VAL A 150 1.25 -11.81 3.30
C VAL A 150 0.01 -11.07 3.83
N SER A 151 -0.01 -9.75 3.68
CA SER A 151 -1.13 -8.91 4.07
C SER A 151 -2.44 -9.45 3.47
N PRO A 152 -3.52 -9.67 4.24
CA PRO A 152 -4.71 -10.36 3.74
C PRO A 152 -5.28 -9.64 2.51
N PRO A 153 -5.51 -10.33 1.37
CA PRO A 153 -5.87 -9.68 0.09
C PRO A 153 -7.08 -8.74 0.16
N SER A 154 -7.99 -8.98 1.10
CA SER A 154 -9.16 -8.14 1.38
C SER A 154 -8.83 -6.74 1.92
N LYS A 155 -7.61 -6.49 2.43
CA LYS A 155 -7.14 -5.14 2.82
C LYS A 155 -6.57 -4.38 1.62
N LYS A 156 -5.59 -4.95 0.88
CA LYS A 156 -5.08 -4.35 -0.38
C LYS A 156 -6.25 -4.03 -1.33
N ARG A 157 -7.18 -4.98 -1.53
CA ARG A 157 -8.38 -4.81 -2.37
C ARG A 157 -9.28 -3.65 -1.94
N LYS A 158 -9.54 -3.47 -0.64
CA LYS A 158 -10.37 -2.34 -0.16
C LYS A 158 -9.72 -0.97 -0.35
N HIS A 159 -8.38 -0.90 -0.41
CA HIS A 159 -7.66 0.35 -0.60
C HIS A 159 -7.67 0.80 -2.07
N ILE A 160 -7.36 -0.11 -3.00
CA ILE A 160 -7.42 0.19 -4.44
C ILE A 160 -8.86 0.54 -4.88
N GLN A 161 -9.88 -0.02 -4.22
CA GLN A 161 -11.29 0.31 -4.43
C GLN A 161 -11.69 1.76 -4.07
N SER A 162 -10.87 2.49 -3.31
CA SER A 162 -11.10 3.93 -3.02
C SER A 162 -10.40 4.89 -3.97
N TRP A 163 -9.57 4.39 -4.90
CA TRP A 163 -8.88 5.22 -5.89
C TRP A 163 -9.78 5.43 -7.10
N TRP A 164 -10.09 6.68 -7.43
CA TRP A 164 -11.01 7.06 -8.51
C TRP A 164 -10.44 6.76 -9.91
N GLU A 165 -9.11 6.64 -10.02
CA GLU A 165 -8.43 6.29 -11.25
C GLU A 165 -8.78 4.87 -11.71
N VAL A 166 -9.07 3.94 -10.79
CA VAL A 166 -9.36 2.53 -11.09
C VAL A 166 -10.67 2.35 -11.88
N PRO A 167 -11.83 2.87 -11.44
CA PRO A 167 -13.03 2.89 -12.27
C PRO A 167 -12.88 3.78 -13.51
N SER A 168 -12.03 4.82 -13.48
CA SER A 168 -11.76 5.63 -14.67
C SER A 168 -11.03 4.84 -15.76
N ILE A 169 -9.99 4.08 -15.43
CA ILE A 169 -9.27 3.17 -16.34
C ILE A 169 -10.22 2.08 -16.87
N ALA A 170 -10.99 1.43 -15.99
CA ALA A 170 -11.94 0.39 -16.40
C ALA A 170 -13.01 0.94 -17.36
N HIS A 171 -13.58 2.11 -17.04
CA HIS A 171 -14.58 2.77 -17.88
C HIS A 171 -13.99 3.22 -19.23
N PHE A 172 -12.79 3.80 -19.24
CA PHE A 172 -12.06 4.13 -20.47
C PHE A 172 -11.89 2.90 -21.37
N CYS A 173 -11.44 1.77 -20.78
CA CYS A 173 -11.21 0.54 -21.54
C CYS A 173 -12.53 0.02 -22.13
N PHE A 174 -13.61 0.00 -21.36
CA PHE A 174 -14.94 -0.38 -21.83
C PHE A 174 -15.48 0.53 -22.94
N LEU A 175 -15.35 1.85 -22.77
CA LEU A 175 -15.89 2.87 -23.66
C LEU A 175 -15.20 2.87 -25.04
N PHE A 176 -13.87 2.77 -25.05
CA PHE A 176 -13.08 2.82 -26.29
C PHE A 176 -12.67 1.45 -26.85
N ARG A 177 -13.15 0.33 -26.28
CA ARG A 177 -12.73 -1.03 -26.68
C ARG A 177 -12.80 -1.32 -28.17
N GLN A 178 -13.82 -0.83 -28.86
CA GLN A 178 -13.97 -1.04 -30.30
C GLN A 178 -13.11 -0.08 -31.15
N ALA A 179 -12.82 1.12 -30.65
CA ALA A 179 -12.01 2.13 -31.34
C ALA A 179 -10.50 1.84 -31.22
N PHE A 180 -10.05 1.38 -30.05
CA PHE A 180 -8.63 1.13 -29.75
C PHE A 180 -8.28 -0.37 -29.62
N ASP A 181 -9.18 -1.27 -30.05
CA ASP A 181 -9.02 -2.73 -29.94
C ASP A 181 -8.59 -3.17 -28.52
N LEU A 182 -9.34 -2.78 -27.50
CA LEU A 182 -9.03 -3.10 -26.09
C LEU A 182 -9.74 -4.37 -25.62
N LEU A 183 -9.17 -4.97 -24.57
CA LEU A 183 -9.76 -6.13 -23.89
C LEU A 183 -11.14 -5.81 -23.31
N GLU A 184 -12.05 -6.78 -23.35
CA GLU A 184 -13.28 -6.78 -22.56
C GLU A 184 -13.00 -7.50 -21.23
N PHE A 185 -13.15 -6.77 -20.12
CA PHE A 185 -12.92 -7.25 -18.75
C PHE A 185 -13.80 -6.47 -17.76
N ASP A 186 -14.11 -7.06 -16.60
CA ASP A 186 -14.79 -6.37 -15.52
C ASP A 186 -13.77 -5.66 -14.60
N ILE A 187 -14.21 -4.64 -13.86
CA ILE A 187 -13.37 -3.90 -12.90
C ILE A 187 -12.73 -4.79 -11.83
N GLU A 188 -13.32 -5.96 -11.56
CA GLU A 188 -12.78 -6.96 -10.62
C GLU A 188 -11.53 -7.66 -11.20
N ASP A 189 -11.44 -7.83 -12.52
CA ASP A 189 -10.30 -8.42 -13.23
C ASP A 189 -9.12 -7.45 -13.27
N LEU A 190 -9.39 -6.16 -13.49
CA LEU A 190 -8.38 -5.10 -13.41
C LEU A 190 -7.79 -5.01 -12.00
N GLU A 191 -8.63 -5.04 -10.96
CA GLU A 191 -8.17 -5.12 -9.57
C GLU A 191 -7.38 -6.39 -9.28
N LEU A 192 -7.81 -7.55 -9.77
CA LEU A 192 -7.08 -8.80 -9.62
C LEU A 192 -5.69 -8.74 -10.27
N SER A 193 -5.59 -8.25 -11.51
CA SER A 193 -4.32 -8.17 -12.23
C SER A 193 -3.39 -7.07 -11.71
N LEU A 194 -3.93 -6.01 -11.08
CA LEU A 194 -3.14 -4.99 -10.38
C LEU A 194 -2.60 -5.48 -9.03
N LEU A 195 -3.37 -6.34 -8.36
CA LEU A 195 -3.01 -6.96 -7.08
C LEU A 195 -2.27 -8.30 -7.23
N ASP A 196 -1.95 -8.72 -8.45
CA ASP A 196 -1.12 -9.89 -8.66
C ASP A 196 0.34 -9.56 -8.30
N ASP A 197 0.80 -10.18 -7.23
CA ASP A 197 2.19 -10.11 -6.75
C ASP A 197 3.05 -11.25 -7.37
N SER A 198 2.56 -11.96 -8.41
CA SER A 198 3.28 -13.07 -9.05
C SER A 198 4.49 -12.62 -9.91
N GLU A 199 5.56 -13.42 -9.89
CA GLU A 199 6.79 -13.12 -10.65
C GLU A 199 6.71 -13.54 -12.14
N GLU A 200 5.69 -14.30 -12.56
CA GLU A 200 5.55 -14.82 -13.93
C GLU A 200 4.73 -13.87 -14.81
N ASP A 201 5.31 -13.31 -15.89
CA ASP A 201 4.58 -12.55 -16.91
C ASP A 201 3.96 -13.49 -17.96
N GLY A 202 2.73 -13.93 -17.72
CA GLY A 202 1.98 -14.73 -18.70
C GLY A 202 1.59 -13.89 -19.93
N PRO A 203 1.76 -14.38 -21.18
CA PRO A 203 1.47 -13.62 -22.40
C PRO A 203 -0.03 -13.32 -22.59
N GLU A 204 -0.91 -13.95 -21.80
CA GLU A 204 -2.37 -13.76 -21.78
C GLU A 204 -2.84 -12.87 -20.61
N GLN A 205 -1.93 -12.33 -19.78
CA GLN A 205 -2.29 -11.47 -18.64
C GLN A 205 -2.86 -10.12 -19.10
N LEU A 206 -3.88 -9.66 -18.37
CA LEU A 206 -4.64 -8.44 -18.66
C LEU A 206 -3.73 -7.21 -18.80
N LEU A 207 -2.85 -6.94 -17.82
CA LEU A 207 -2.05 -5.71 -17.83
C LEU A 207 -0.99 -5.66 -18.94
N PRO A 208 -0.12 -6.67 -19.17
CA PRO A 208 0.80 -6.67 -20.31
C PRO A 208 0.10 -6.50 -21.67
N VAL A 209 -1.05 -7.16 -21.87
CA VAL A 209 -1.82 -7.08 -23.13
C VAL A 209 -2.49 -5.71 -23.30
N LEU A 210 -3.09 -5.17 -22.24
CA LEU A 210 -3.69 -3.83 -22.24
C LEU A 210 -2.64 -2.75 -22.53
N ILE A 211 -1.50 -2.80 -21.83
CA ILE A 211 -0.41 -1.84 -22.03
C ILE A 211 0.15 -1.92 -23.46
N ALA A 212 0.36 -3.12 -24.01
CA ALA A 212 0.81 -3.27 -25.39
C ALA A 212 -0.19 -2.68 -26.40
N LYS A 213 -1.50 -2.93 -26.24
CA LYS A 213 -2.54 -2.37 -27.11
C LYS A 213 -2.60 -0.84 -27.05
N LEU A 214 -2.55 -0.25 -25.85
CA LEU A 214 -2.50 1.20 -25.68
C LEU A 214 -1.24 1.81 -26.32
N LEU A 215 -0.07 1.18 -26.12
CA LEU A 215 1.21 1.66 -26.66
C LEU A 215 1.28 1.64 -28.19
N ASN A 216 0.69 0.64 -28.86
CA ASN A 216 0.61 0.60 -30.33
C ASN A 216 -0.16 1.82 -30.89
N GLY A 217 -1.17 2.31 -30.17
CA GLY A 217 -1.87 3.55 -30.53
C GLY A 217 -1.11 4.84 -30.15
N CYS A 218 -0.13 4.77 -29.25
CA CYS A 218 0.65 5.93 -28.80
C CYS A 218 1.98 6.14 -29.54
N LEU A 219 2.41 5.18 -30.37
CA LEU A 219 3.76 5.14 -30.94
C LEU A 219 3.73 4.63 -32.40
N PRO A 220 4.51 5.22 -33.33
CA PRO A 220 4.57 4.79 -34.74
C PRO A 220 5.44 3.54 -34.94
N THR A 221 5.23 2.52 -34.11
CA THR A 221 5.92 1.22 -34.15
C THR A 221 4.89 0.12 -33.89
N GLU A 222 4.45 -0.56 -34.94
CA GLU A 222 3.25 -1.42 -34.95
C GLU A 222 3.45 -2.82 -34.32
N ASP A 223 4.70 -3.22 -34.02
CA ASP A 223 5.06 -4.53 -33.45
C ASP A 223 5.21 -4.51 -31.91
N ILE A 224 4.41 -3.72 -31.17
CA ILE A 224 4.45 -3.75 -29.69
C ILE A 224 3.60 -4.91 -29.17
N SER A 225 4.20 -5.73 -28.31
CA SER A 225 3.62 -6.96 -27.75
C SER A 225 3.98 -7.12 -26.27
N THR A 226 3.34 -8.09 -25.62
CA THR A 226 3.62 -8.50 -24.23
C THR A 226 5.09 -8.82 -23.93
N HIS A 227 5.89 -9.11 -24.95
CA HIS A 227 7.31 -9.46 -24.81
C HIS A 227 8.26 -8.25 -24.89
N ASN A 228 7.80 -7.09 -25.38
CA ASN A 228 8.64 -5.91 -25.62
C ASN A 228 8.06 -4.59 -25.10
N TYR A 229 6.80 -4.56 -24.67
CA TYR A 229 6.08 -3.34 -24.25
C TYR A 229 6.87 -2.48 -23.26
N GLN A 230 7.59 -3.10 -22.32
CA GLN A 230 8.27 -2.41 -21.23
C GLN A 230 9.34 -1.41 -21.72
N MET A 231 10.05 -1.71 -22.82
CA MET A 231 10.99 -0.76 -23.43
C MET A 231 10.26 0.45 -24.02
N TYR A 232 9.14 0.21 -24.70
CA TYR A 232 8.32 1.24 -25.32
C TYR A 232 7.57 2.11 -24.29
N LEU A 233 7.12 1.50 -23.20
CA LEU A 233 6.51 2.15 -22.04
C LEU A 233 7.48 3.16 -21.41
N ARG A 234 8.70 2.73 -21.06
CA ARG A 234 9.74 3.64 -20.56
C ARG A 234 10.07 4.76 -21.54
N ARG A 235 10.13 4.46 -22.85
CA ARG A 235 10.40 5.47 -23.90
C ARG A 235 9.30 6.53 -23.98
N LEU A 236 8.04 6.11 -24.03
CA LEU A 236 6.89 7.02 -24.10
C LEU A 236 6.81 7.89 -22.83
N PHE A 237 6.87 7.27 -21.64
CA PHE A 237 6.80 8.00 -20.38
C PHE A 237 7.95 8.98 -20.18
N ARG A 238 9.18 8.65 -20.59
CA ARG A 238 10.31 9.59 -20.53
C ARG A 238 10.05 10.84 -21.38
N ALA A 239 9.64 10.67 -22.64
CA ALA A 239 9.34 11.79 -23.54
C ALA A 239 8.12 12.62 -23.10
N LYS A 240 6.99 11.96 -22.82
CA LYS A 240 5.73 12.64 -22.50
C LYS A 240 5.69 13.25 -21.10
N CYS A 241 6.31 12.65 -20.09
CA CYS A 241 6.39 13.28 -18.77
C CYS A 241 7.32 14.50 -18.76
N GLU A 242 8.33 14.54 -19.64
CA GLU A 242 9.17 15.72 -19.88
C GLU A 242 8.38 16.82 -20.60
N GLU A 243 7.66 16.48 -21.68
CA GLU A 243 6.77 17.41 -22.42
C GLU A 243 5.70 18.05 -21.51
N GLN A 244 5.02 17.25 -20.69
CA GLN A 244 3.95 17.70 -19.79
C GLN A 244 4.46 18.21 -18.42
N ASN A 245 5.78 18.24 -18.18
CA ASN A 245 6.41 18.63 -16.90
C ASN A 245 5.76 17.96 -15.67
N ARG A 246 5.65 16.63 -15.69
CA ARG A 246 5.00 15.82 -14.65
C ARG A 246 5.89 14.70 -14.13
N HIS A 247 5.51 14.06 -13.03
CA HIS A 247 6.25 12.93 -12.48
C HIS A 247 6.34 11.76 -13.49
N ASN A 248 7.48 11.07 -13.50
CA ASN A 248 7.72 9.90 -14.32
C ASN A 248 8.01 8.67 -13.43
N PRO A 249 7.09 7.70 -13.33
CA PRO A 249 7.32 6.48 -12.54
C PRO A 249 8.43 5.57 -13.13
N PHE A 250 8.88 5.82 -14.36
CA PHE A 250 9.99 5.14 -15.02
C PHE A 250 11.25 6.03 -15.13
N ASN A 251 11.48 6.86 -14.11
CA ASN A 251 12.72 7.64 -13.96
C ASN A 251 13.93 6.73 -13.66
N SER A 252 13.72 5.61 -12.97
CA SER A 252 14.63 4.45 -12.91
C SER A 252 14.37 3.49 -14.08
N ASP A 253 15.25 2.51 -14.28
CA ASP A 253 15.05 1.42 -15.25
C ASP A 253 14.21 0.25 -14.69
N ILE A 254 13.31 0.53 -13.74
CA ILE A 254 12.35 -0.44 -13.17
C ILE A 254 11.31 -0.91 -14.20
N ASP A 255 10.91 -2.18 -14.14
CA ASP A 255 9.84 -2.74 -14.98
C ASP A 255 8.45 -2.54 -14.35
N PHE A 256 7.40 -2.37 -15.16
CA PHE A 256 6.04 -2.03 -14.69
C PHE A 256 5.51 -2.99 -13.61
N LYS A 257 5.81 -4.29 -13.72
CA LYS A 257 5.42 -5.31 -12.74
C LYS A 257 5.97 -5.05 -11.32
N PHE A 258 7.12 -4.39 -11.21
CA PHE A 258 7.79 -4.08 -9.94
C PHE A 258 7.47 -2.67 -9.41
N LEU A 259 6.72 -1.85 -10.16
CA LEU A 259 6.27 -0.55 -9.64
C LEU A 259 5.38 -0.72 -8.40
N PRO A 260 5.42 0.24 -7.45
CA PRO A 260 4.43 0.35 -6.39
C PRO A 260 2.99 0.33 -6.94
N LEU A 261 2.06 -0.28 -6.22
CA LEU A 261 0.66 -0.44 -6.66
C LEU A 261 0.00 0.89 -7.08
N ARG A 262 0.34 1.98 -6.38
CA ARG A 262 -0.14 3.34 -6.72
C ARG A 262 0.43 3.81 -8.06
N SER A 263 1.75 3.68 -8.25
CA SER A 263 2.45 4.05 -9.49
C SER A 263 2.05 3.17 -10.68
N LYS A 264 1.67 1.90 -10.48
CA LYS A 264 1.02 1.06 -11.51
C LYS A 264 -0.28 1.69 -12.00
N VAL A 265 -1.16 2.11 -11.08
CA VAL A 265 -2.45 2.74 -11.41
C VAL A 265 -2.25 4.10 -12.08
N GLU A 266 -1.34 4.93 -11.57
CA GLU A 266 -1.02 6.23 -12.18
C GLU A 266 -0.43 6.08 -13.59
N ALA A 267 0.44 5.09 -13.81
CA ALA A 267 0.97 4.79 -15.15
C ALA A 267 -0.12 4.28 -16.10
N LEU A 268 -1.07 3.46 -15.65
CA LEU A 268 -2.19 3.02 -16.50
C LEU A 268 -3.12 4.19 -16.85
N TYR A 269 -3.54 4.96 -15.85
CA TYR A 269 -4.41 6.13 -16.04
C TYR A 269 -3.79 7.12 -17.03
N ALA A 270 -2.52 7.44 -16.84
CA ALA A 270 -1.83 8.39 -17.68
C ALA A 270 -1.40 7.82 -19.05
N LEU A 271 -1.47 6.50 -19.26
CA LEU A 271 -1.35 5.85 -20.58
C LEU A 271 -2.69 5.86 -21.34
N CYS A 272 -3.83 5.81 -20.64
CA CYS A 272 -5.14 6.07 -21.23
C CYS A 272 -5.24 7.52 -21.75
N ASP A 273 -4.72 8.48 -20.98
CA ASP A 273 -4.60 9.89 -21.36
C ASP A 273 -3.72 10.06 -22.62
N PHE A 274 -2.51 9.48 -22.64
CA PHE A 274 -1.66 9.46 -23.84
C PHE A 274 -2.34 8.82 -25.06
N ARG A 275 -3.18 7.80 -24.86
CA ARG A 275 -3.92 7.17 -25.96
C ARG A 275 -4.93 8.11 -26.59
N LEU A 276 -5.46 9.10 -25.86
CA LEU A 276 -6.36 10.15 -26.35
C LEU A 276 -5.60 11.33 -27.03
N GLU A 277 -4.32 11.54 -26.70
CA GLU A 277 -3.48 12.55 -27.35
C GLU A 277 -2.97 12.13 -28.75
N ALA A 278 -3.14 10.87 -29.15
CA ALA A 278 -2.59 10.33 -30.39
C ALA A 278 -3.32 10.83 -31.66
N GLU A 279 -2.57 10.96 -32.77
CA GLU A 279 -3.04 11.58 -34.02
C GLU A 279 -4.22 10.84 -34.68
N ASP A 280 -4.35 9.54 -34.44
CA ASP A 280 -5.38 8.67 -35.03
C ASP A 280 -6.74 8.75 -34.31
N VAL A 281 -6.79 9.29 -33.09
CA VAL A 281 -7.95 9.24 -32.19
C VAL A 281 -9.18 9.85 -32.83
N LEU A 282 -9.04 11.02 -33.46
CA LEU A 282 -10.15 11.74 -34.10
C LEU A 282 -10.80 10.91 -35.21
N ASP A 283 -10.03 10.10 -35.93
CA ASP A 283 -10.55 9.24 -36.98
C ASP A 283 -11.15 7.93 -36.44
N LEU A 284 -10.69 7.45 -35.27
CA LEU A 284 -11.21 6.24 -34.62
C LEU A 284 -12.48 6.48 -33.79
N ILE A 285 -12.65 7.67 -33.21
CA ILE A 285 -13.79 7.99 -32.34
C ILE A 285 -14.92 8.77 -33.03
N LYS A 286 -14.78 9.16 -34.32
CA LYS A 286 -15.76 9.98 -35.05
C LYS A 286 -17.19 9.42 -35.11
N ASP A 287 -17.32 8.10 -35.08
CA ASP A 287 -18.60 7.38 -35.10
C ASP A 287 -19.12 7.06 -33.67
N ILE A 288 -18.40 7.46 -32.62
CA ILE A 288 -18.87 7.39 -31.24
C ILE A 288 -19.77 8.59 -30.94
N ASP A 289 -21.06 8.28 -30.83
CA ASP A 289 -22.10 9.15 -30.29
C ASP A 289 -21.66 9.84 -28.97
N SER A 290 -21.64 11.18 -28.99
CA SER A 290 -21.11 12.00 -27.90
C SER A 290 -21.90 11.88 -26.61
N ASP A 291 -23.17 11.48 -26.65
CA ASP A 291 -23.96 11.25 -25.44
C ASP A 291 -23.59 9.92 -24.74
N LYS A 292 -22.85 9.02 -25.41
CA LYS A 292 -22.23 7.83 -24.79
C LYS A 292 -20.89 8.14 -24.10
N LEU A 293 -20.26 9.27 -24.44
CA LEU A 293 -19.05 9.75 -23.77
C LEU A 293 -19.36 10.46 -22.45
N ARG A 294 -20.63 10.76 -22.17
CA ARG A 294 -21.08 11.41 -20.94
C ARG A 294 -21.24 10.39 -19.82
N VAL A 295 -20.44 10.52 -18.77
CA VAL A 295 -20.75 9.90 -17.48
C VAL A 295 -21.63 10.85 -16.69
N GLU A 296 -22.87 10.46 -16.44
CA GLU A 296 -23.80 11.19 -15.56
C GLU A 296 -23.98 10.41 -14.25
N PRO A 297 -24.11 11.09 -13.09
CA PRO A 297 -24.33 10.41 -11.82
C PRO A 297 -25.74 9.79 -11.76
N LEU A 298 -25.82 8.56 -11.24
CA LEU A 298 -27.05 7.80 -11.04
C LEU A 298 -28.04 8.52 -10.10
N GLY A 299 -27.52 9.38 -9.21
CA GLY A 299 -28.30 10.23 -8.33
C GLY A 299 -27.45 10.91 -7.26
N TYR A 300 -28.12 11.65 -6.38
CA TYR A 300 -27.53 12.38 -5.26
C TYR A 300 -28.28 12.04 -3.97
N ASP A 301 -27.58 12.00 -2.84
CA ASP A 301 -28.24 11.85 -1.53
C ASP A 301 -28.62 13.20 -0.88
N LYS A 302 -29.27 13.10 0.30
CA LYS A 302 -29.65 14.25 1.14
C LYS A 302 -28.48 15.12 1.65
N ASN A 303 -27.24 14.64 1.55
CA ASN A 303 -26.05 15.37 1.96
C ASN A 303 -25.41 16.15 0.80
N GLY A 304 -25.77 15.80 -0.44
CA GLY A 304 -25.17 16.30 -1.67
C GLY A 304 -24.10 15.38 -2.26
N SER A 305 -23.95 14.15 -1.75
CA SER A 305 -22.98 13.18 -2.28
C SER A 305 -23.49 12.57 -3.59
N SER A 306 -22.63 12.51 -4.61
CA SER A 306 -22.93 11.98 -5.95
C SER A 306 -22.70 10.47 -5.99
N TYR A 307 -23.53 9.75 -6.74
CA TYR A 307 -23.43 8.29 -6.90
C TYR A 307 -23.15 7.93 -8.35
N TRP A 308 -22.06 7.19 -8.58
CA TRP A 308 -21.53 6.91 -9.91
C TRP A 308 -21.52 5.40 -10.20
N TYR A 309 -21.91 5.02 -11.42
CA TYR A 309 -21.96 3.63 -11.88
C TYR A 309 -21.19 3.51 -13.20
N PHE A 310 -20.07 2.78 -13.17
CA PHE A 310 -19.12 2.68 -14.29
C PHE A 310 -19.23 1.35 -15.05
N TYR A 311 -20.42 0.74 -15.03
CA TYR A 311 -20.68 -0.68 -15.39
C TYR A 311 -20.04 -1.68 -14.39
N GLY A 312 -20.41 -2.96 -14.49
CA GLY A 312 -19.99 -4.02 -13.57
C GLY A 312 -20.82 -4.09 -12.28
N THR A 313 -20.20 -4.56 -11.18
CA THR A 313 -20.89 -5.00 -9.95
C THR A 313 -21.09 -3.92 -8.89
N ARG A 314 -20.64 -2.67 -9.11
CA ARG A 314 -20.37 -1.71 -8.01
C ARG A 314 -20.89 -0.29 -8.25
N LEU A 315 -21.13 0.39 -7.13
CA LEU A 315 -21.61 1.77 -7.07
C LEU A 315 -20.63 2.61 -6.25
N TYR A 316 -20.11 3.68 -6.83
CA TYR A 316 -19.15 4.60 -6.21
C TYR A 316 -19.89 5.80 -5.60
N ARG A 317 -19.37 6.34 -4.49
CA ARG A 317 -19.87 7.57 -3.86
C ARG A 317 -18.76 8.62 -3.85
N GLU A 318 -19.09 9.82 -4.30
CA GLU A 318 -18.25 11.02 -4.21
C GLU A 318 -18.87 11.99 -3.19
N ASP A 319 -18.09 12.42 -2.20
CA ASP A 319 -18.55 13.33 -1.16
C ASP A 319 -18.09 14.77 -1.42
N HIS A 320 -19.00 15.63 -1.85
CA HIS A 320 -18.66 17.02 -2.13
C HIS A 320 -18.46 17.82 -0.83
N PRO A 321 -17.31 18.51 -0.65
CA PRO A 321 -17.03 19.28 0.56
C PRO A 321 -17.98 20.48 0.66
N LYS A 322 -18.79 20.51 1.73
CA LYS A 322 -19.75 21.58 1.97
C LYS A 322 -19.02 22.92 2.02
N SER A 323 -19.37 23.82 1.10
CA SER A 323 -18.78 25.15 1.01
C SER A 323 -18.94 25.88 2.34
N LYS A 324 -17.82 26.37 2.89
CA LYS A 324 -17.86 27.20 4.10
C LYS A 324 -18.71 28.45 3.80
N PRO A 325 -19.65 28.85 4.68
CA PRO A 325 -20.37 30.10 4.50
C PRO A 325 -19.38 31.26 4.44
N LYS A 326 -19.63 32.21 3.53
CA LYS A 326 -18.84 33.43 3.34
C LYS A 326 -19.16 34.48 4.40
#